data_AF-D8R1L4-F1
#
_entry.id   AF-D8R1L4-F1
#
_cell.length_a   1.000
_cell.length_b   1.000
_cell.length_c   1.000
_cell.angle_alpha   90.00
_cell.angle_beta   90.00
_cell.angle_gamma   90.00
#
_symmetry.space_group_name_H-M   'P 1'
#
loop_
_entity.id
_entity.type
_entity.pdbx_description
1 polymer ?
#
loop_
_entity_poly.entity_id
_entity_poly.type
_entity_poly.pdbx_seq_one_letter_code
_entity_poly.pdbx_strand_id
1 'polypeptide(L)'
;MASKMLRRFSSSVANFNQGRTVFARENELAALNGRLVAAVGDSVSGGNLVVVSGPKDSGKSALLREFLRRQGEGEYPGVSSFADMRGSISPRGVARMFKSSFLPSVRASQVDSWSVVKDQMDKADDMDTVLAAIKSYGVSCDSLVLKGGGEYAKVYPTIVLDEANWLCTWTTDPGTKKELDQLLAFFVMVTKQEHIMNVVLASSENFFGTWLAGYIGSLRADTLNVGDLNEAEARQFFETLLPTGSDGVSDELWKDIYSHMGGRMGLLARAAGSIESWDAVKASLLSSCCLKVRLACFPEAVPANKPSKPCWTKDDWKAVVSTLVKHKDGITPYMTLCNKLSVGKVNSLIEYDLLQYRTLAAWGNDIEGIPEKDWPLVMPSTSLHFRAMQRLAKTL
;
A
#
# COMPACT_ATOMS: atom_id res chain seq x y z
N MET A 1 20.79 -7.79 22.49
CA MET A 1 19.51 -8.51 22.78
C MET A 1 18.32 -8.02 21.95
N ALA A 2 18.12 -6.72 21.71
CA ALA A 2 16.99 -6.18 20.92
C ALA A 2 16.86 -6.69 19.45
N SER A 3 17.97 -7.02 18.80
CA SER A 3 17.99 -7.53 17.40
C SER A 3 17.46 -8.97 17.26
N LYS A 4 17.61 -9.82 18.30
CA LYS A 4 17.06 -11.19 18.30
C LYS A 4 15.54 -11.21 18.57
N MET A 5 15.03 -10.22 19.31
CA MET A 5 13.59 -10.04 19.49
C MET A 5 12.91 -9.65 18.18
N LEU A 6 13.43 -8.65 17.45
CA LEU A 6 12.88 -8.21 16.16
C LEU A 6 12.73 -9.34 15.11
N ARG A 7 13.66 -10.31 15.09
CA ARG A 7 13.59 -11.46 14.16
C ARG A 7 12.52 -12.49 14.52
N ARG A 8 12.22 -12.71 15.81
CA ARG A 8 11.12 -13.58 16.26
C ARG A 8 9.73 -12.96 16.08
N PHE A 9 9.64 -11.63 15.94
CA PHE A 9 8.37 -10.95 15.73
C PHE A 9 7.99 -10.82 14.24
N SER A 10 8.97 -10.85 13.33
CA SER A 10 8.70 -10.93 11.88
C SER A 10 7.92 -12.20 11.50
N SER A 11 8.07 -13.29 12.25
CA SER A 11 7.34 -14.54 12.01
C SER A 11 5.90 -14.53 12.52
N SER A 12 5.55 -13.67 13.49
CA SER A 12 4.17 -13.59 13.99
C SER A 12 3.27 -12.77 13.05
N VAL A 13 3.80 -11.73 12.40
CA VAL A 13 3.11 -11.01 11.32
C VAL A 13 3.02 -11.88 10.06
N ALA A 14 4.03 -12.75 9.83
CA ALA A 14 3.98 -13.71 8.73
C ALA A 14 2.87 -14.77 8.90
N ASN A 15 2.51 -15.13 10.13
CA ASN A 15 1.43 -16.08 10.42
C ASN A 15 0.02 -15.48 10.28
N PHE A 16 -0.13 -14.15 10.23
CA PHE A 16 -1.40 -13.51 9.89
C PHE A 16 -1.77 -13.67 8.40
N ASN A 17 -0.84 -14.18 7.57
CA ASN A 17 -1.08 -14.47 6.16
C ASN A 17 -1.73 -15.84 5.90
N GLN A 18 -2.08 -16.60 6.94
CA GLN A 18 -2.76 -17.89 6.80
C GLN A 18 -4.24 -17.77 7.18
N GLY A 19 -5.04 -17.36 6.19
CA GLY A 19 -6.42 -17.85 6.05
C GLY A 19 -7.52 -17.23 6.92
N ARG A 20 -7.51 -15.93 7.22
CA ARG A 20 -8.71 -15.26 7.74
C ARG A 20 -9.00 -13.96 6.99
N THR A 21 -10.29 -13.78 6.72
CA THR A 21 -10.98 -12.71 5.99
C THR A 21 -10.35 -11.33 6.18
N VAL A 22 -10.26 -10.57 5.08
CA VAL A 22 -9.93 -9.13 5.16
C VAL A 22 -11.02 -8.44 5.96
N PHE A 23 -10.65 -8.07 7.18
CA PHE A 23 -11.57 -7.45 8.10
C PHE A 23 -11.95 -6.04 7.62
N ALA A 24 -13.27 -5.78 7.54
CA ALA A 24 -13.87 -4.47 7.27
C ALA A 24 -13.34 -3.71 6.04
N ARG A 25 -12.97 -4.42 4.96
CA ARG A 25 -12.64 -3.77 3.66
C ARG A 25 -13.47 -4.29 2.50
N GLU A 26 -14.67 -4.79 2.76
CA GLU A 26 -15.56 -5.30 1.70
C GLU A 26 -15.93 -4.21 0.69
N ASN A 27 -16.05 -2.95 1.13
CA ASN A 27 -16.33 -1.82 0.24
C ASN A 27 -15.14 -1.52 -0.67
N GLU A 28 -13.92 -1.46 -0.14
CA GLU A 28 -12.71 -1.25 -0.92
C GLU A 28 -12.45 -2.43 -1.86
N LEU A 29 -12.74 -3.66 -1.41
CA LEU A 29 -12.58 -4.85 -2.23
C LEU A 29 -13.61 -4.91 -3.37
N ALA A 30 -14.87 -4.58 -3.09
CA ALA A 30 -15.91 -4.46 -4.10
C ALA A 30 -15.62 -3.32 -5.08
N ALA A 31 -15.14 -2.18 -4.60
CA ALA A 31 -14.73 -1.06 -5.43
C ALA A 31 -13.51 -1.39 -6.30
N LEU A 32 -12.52 -2.12 -5.76
CA LEU A 32 -11.38 -2.61 -6.53
C LEU A 32 -11.85 -3.55 -7.64
N ASN A 33 -12.69 -4.52 -7.29
CA ASN A 33 -13.25 -5.47 -8.24
C ASN A 33 -14.06 -4.75 -9.32
N GLY A 34 -14.94 -3.82 -8.96
CA GLY A 34 -15.71 -3.01 -9.91
C GLY A 34 -14.84 -2.12 -10.79
N ARG A 35 -13.65 -1.69 -10.33
CA ARG A 35 -12.68 -0.96 -11.16
C ARG A 35 -11.98 -1.87 -12.15
N LEU A 36 -11.68 -3.11 -11.77
CA LEU A 36 -10.88 -4.04 -12.57
C LEU A 36 -11.72 -4.93 -13.50
N VAL A 37 -13.01 -5.07 -13.23
CA VAL A 37 -13.93 -5.91 -13.99
C VAL A 37 -14.90 -5.03 -14.76
N ALA A 38 -15.07 -5.31 -16.06
CA ALA A 38 -16.10 -4.64 -16.86
C ALA A 38 -17.48 -5.26 -16.66
N ALA A 39 -18.49 -4.43 -16.45
CA ALA A 39 -19.87 -4.85 -16.60
C ALA A 39 -20.16 -5.14 -18.08
N VAL A 40 -20.96 -6.18 -18.37
CA VAL A 40 -21.36 -6.46 -19.75
C VAL A 40 -22.33 -5.39 -20.24
N GLY A 41 -22.00 -4.77 -21.37
CA GLY A 41 -22.77 -3.67 -21.97
C GLY A 41 -22.11 -2.30 -21.83
N ASP A 42 -21.15 -2.15 -20.92
CA ASP A 42 -20.32 -0.95 -20.87
C ASP A 42 -19.29 -1.00 -22.02
N SER A 43 -19.28 0.05 -22.83
CA SER A 43 -18.39 0.18 -23.98
C SER A 43 -16.89 0.23 -23.60
N VAL A 44 -16.56 0.39 -22.32
CA VAL A 44 -15.20 0.41 -21.81
C VAL A 44 -15.18 -0.05 -20.33
N SER A 45 -14.38 -1.08 -19.99
CA SER A 45 -13.53 -1.07 -18.78
C SER A 45 -12.67 -2.35 -18.60
N GLY A 46 -12.06 -2.83 -19.67
CA GLY A 46 -10.81 -3.59 -19.57
C GLY A 46 -9.61 -2.65 -19.63
N GLY A 47 -8.47 -3.04 -19.08
CA GLY A 47 -7.26 -2.25 -19.26
C GLY A 47 -7.00 -1.18 -18.21
N ASN A 48 -7.24 -1.47 -16.94
CA ASN A 48 -7.05 -0.47 -15.89
C ASN A 48 -5.64 -0.54 -15.29
N LEU A 49 -5.01 0.62 -15.18
CA LEU A 49 -3.81 0.82 -14.39
C LEU A 49 -4.22 1.54 -13.10
N VAL A 50 -4.09 0.84 -11.98
CA VAL A 50 -4.54 1.30 -10.67
C VAL A 50 -3.35 1.39 -9.72
N VAL A 51 -3.23 2.50 -9.01
CA VAL A 51 -2.28 2.69 -7.92
C VAL A 51 -3.02 2.60 -6.60
N VAL A 52 -2.66 1.63 -5.76
CA VAL A 52 -3.18 1.49 -4.41
C VAL A 52 -2.17 2.10 -3.44
N SER A 53 -2.46 3.32 -3.02
CA SER A 53 -1.66 4.10 -2.08
C SER A 53 -2.21 3.98 -0.66
N GLY A 54 -1.43 4.43 0.32
CA GLY A 54 -1.85 4.47 1.72
C GLY A 54 -0.65 4.29 2.64
N PRO A 55 -0.77 4.57 3.93
CA PRO A 55 0.38 4.51 4.83
C PRO A 55 0.84 3.06 5.03
N LYS A 56 2.06 2.89 5.55
CA LYS A 56 2.55 1.56 5.95
C LYS A 56 1.56 0.93 6.93
N ASP A 57 1.39 -0.39 6.86
CA ASP A 57 0.53 -1.16 7.77
C ASP A 57 -0.98 -0.80 7.77
N SER A 58 -1.50 -0.14 6.73
CA SER A 58 -2.94 0.15 6.58
C SER A 58 -3.79 -1.01 6.06
N GLY A 59 -3.16 -2.12 5.64
CA GLY A 59 -3.87 -3.30 5.13
C GLY A 59 -3.86 -3.45 3.60
N LYS A 60 -3.16 -2.60 2.83
CA LYS A 60 -3.05 -2.70 1.36
C LYS A 60 -2.70 -4.10 0.86
N SER A 61 -1.62 -4.68 1.37
CA SER A 61 -1.17 -6.02 0.98
C SER A 61 -2.21 -7.09 1.32
N ALA A 62 -2.94 -6.94 2.43
CA ALA A 62 -4.00 -7.87 2.82
C ALA A 62 -5.21 -7.76 1.87
N LEU A 63 -5.64 -6.53 1.57
CA LEU A 63 -6.70 -6.24 0.58
C LEU A 63 -6.37 -6.85 -0.79
N LEU A 64 -5.16 -6.63 -1.29
CA LEU A 64 -4.74 -7.19 -2.58
C LEU A 64 -4.66 -8.72 -2.56
N ARG A 65 -4.12 -9.32 -1.49
CA ARG A 65 -4.07 -10.78 -1.38
C ARG A 65 -5.45 -11.42 -1.33
N GLU A 66 -6.41 -10.79 -0.67
CA GLU A 66 -7.78 -11.26 -0.67
C GLU A 66 -8.46 -11.14 -2.02
N PHE A 67 -8.24 -10.02 -2.73
CA PHE A 67 -8.69 -9.89 -4.12
C PHE A 67 -8.15 -11.04 -5.00
N LEU A 68 -6.85 -11.32 -4.89
CA LEU A 68 -6.20 -12.40 -5.62
C LEU A 68 -6.69 -13.79 -5.21
N ARG A 69 -6.96 -14.00 -3.92
CA ARG A 69 -7.55 -15.23 -3.38
C ARG A 69 -8.94 -15.46 -3.99
N ARG A 70 -9.81 -14.45 -3.95
CA ARG A 70 -11.16 -14.50 -4.54
C ARG A 70 -11.13 -14.74 -6.05
N GLN A 71 -10.13 -14.20 -6.77
CA GLN A 71 -9.90 -14.57 -8.18
C GLN A 71 -9.50 -16.04 -8.34
N GLY A 72 -8.56 -16.54 -7.52
CA GLY A 72 -8.11 -17.93 -7.57
C GLY A 72 -9.18 -18.96 -7.22
N GLU A 73 -10.16 -18.58 -6.40
CA GLU A 73 -11.31 -19.41 -6.02
C GLU A 73 -12.51 -19.26 -6.97
N GLY A 74 -12.41 -18.39 -7.98
CA GLY A 74 -13.48 -18.12 -8.95
C GLY A 74 -14.61 -17.24 -8.42
N GLU A 75 -14.51 -16.70 -7.20
CA GLU A 75 -15.45 -15.71 -6.67
C GLU A 75 -15.39 -14.40 -7.47
N TYR A 76 -14.19 -14.00 -7.89
CA TYR A 76 -13.97 -12.87 -8.80
C TYR A 76 -13.46 -13.36 -10.16
N PRO A 77 -13.89 -12.74 -11.28
CA PRO A 77 -13.38 -13.09 -12.58
C PRO A 77 -11.93 -12.62 -12.71
N GLY A 78 -11.07 -13.48 -13.26
CA GLY A 78 -9.70 -13.10 -13.59
C GLY A 78 -8.71 -14.22 -13.39
N VAL A 79 -7.55 -14.04 -14.01
CA VAL A 79 -6.31 -14.67 -13.55
C VAL A 79 -5.37 -13.59 -13.09
N SER A 80 -4.45 -13.92 -12.21
CA SER A 80 -3.57 -12.93 -11.62
C SER A 80 -2.12 -13.36 -11.55
N SER A 81 -1.26 -12.36 -11.60
CA SER A 81 0.17 -12.47 -11.38
C SER A 81 0.57 -11.47 -10.30
N PHE A 82 1.33 -11.91 -9.31
CA PHE A 82 1.71 -11.14 -8.14
C PHE A 82 3.22 -11.12 -7.94
N ALA A 83 3.76 -9.94 -7.63
CA ALA A 83 5.12 -9.72 -7.21
C ALA A 83 5.16 -8.88 -5.94
N ASP A 84 5.78 -9.40 -4.87
CA ASP A 84 6.15 -8.61 -3.69
C ASP A 84 7.52 -8.00 -3.93
N MET A 85 7.61 -6.67 -4.05
CA MET A 85 8.85 -5.99 -4.42
C MET A 85 9.78 -5.72 -3.24
N ARG A 86 9.43 -6.16 -2.02
CA ARG A 86 10.24 -5.91 -0.81
C ARG A 86 11.62 -6.56 -0.93
N GLY A 87 12.67 -5.75 -0.74
CA GLY A 87 14.04 -6.25 -0.54
C GLY A 87 14.99 -6.14 -1.74
N SER A 88 14.90 -5.07 -2.54
CA SER A 88 15.79 -4.80 -3.68
C SER A 88 15.85 -5.95 -4.69
N ILE A 89 14.74 -6.16 -5.39
CA ILE A 89 14.56 -7.28 -6.31
C ILE A 89 15.06 -6.91 -7.70
N SER A 90 15.76 -7.83 -8.35
CA SER A 90 16.22 -7.68 -9.74
C SER A 90 15.08 -7.93 -10.74
N PRO A 91 15.16 -7.43 -11.98
CA PRO A 91 14.16 -7.71 -13.02
C PRO A 91 13.85 -9.20 -13.20
N ARG A 92 14.87 -10.06 -13.16
CA ARG A 92 14.70 -11.52 -13.19
C ARG A 92 13.97 -12.07 -11.96
N GLY A 93 14.19 -11.48 -10.79
CA GLY A 93 13.44 -11.83 -9.58
C GLY A 93 11.96 -11.54 -9.73
N VAL A 94 11.61 -10.39 -10.32
CA VAL A 94 10.22 -10.01 -10.63
C VAL A 94 9.60 -10.97 -11.64
N ALA A 95 10.31 -11.27 -12.73
CA ALA A 95 9.85 -12.23 -13.74
C ALA A 95 9.54 -13.60 -13.13
N ARG A 96 10.40 -14.10 -12.25
CA ARG A 96 10.18 -15.37 -11.54
C ARG A 96 8.94 -15.32 -10.65
N MET A 97 8.70 -14.22 -9.93
CA MET A 97 7.51 -14.06 -9.11
C MET A 97 6.24 -14.06 -9.95
N PHE A 98 6.25 -13.32 -11.07
CA PHE A 98 5.12 -13.33 -12.00
C PHE A 98 4.81 -14.72 -12.54
N LYS A 99 5.83 -15.44 -13.01
CA LYS A 99 5.70 -16.83 -13.47
C LYS A 99 5.14 -17.74 -12.38
N SER A 100 5.66 -17.64 -11.16
CA SER A 100 5.28 -18.51 -10.04
C SER A 100 3.85 -18.30 -9.54
N SER A 101 3.30 -17.10 -9.70
CA SER A 101 1.94 -16.74 -9.27
C SER A 101 0.92 -16.90 -10.39
N PHE A 102 1.30 -16.62 -11.64
CA PHE A 102 0.40 -16.66 -12.79
C PHE A 102 -0.04 -18.08 -13.14
N LEU A 103 0.90 -19.03 -13.17
CA LEU A 103 0.59 -20.40 -13.58
C LEU A 103 -0.46 -21.09 -12.67
N PRO A 104 -0.35 -21.05 -11.33
CA PRO A 104 -1.40 -21.56 -10.46
C PRO A 104 -2.76 -20.90 -10.70
N SER A 105 -2.79 -19.58 -10.96
CA SER A 105 -4.04 -18.84 -11.20
C SER A 105 -4.71 -19.26 -12.51
N VAL A 106 -3.97 -19.39 -13.60
CA VAL A 106 -4.52 -19.89 -14.87
C VAL A 106 -5.04 -21.31 -14.72
N ARG A 107 -4.32 -22.19 -14.02
CA ARG A 107 -4.79 -23.56 -13.77
C ARG A 107 -6.12 -23.61 -13.01
N ALA A 108 -6.30 -22.72 -12.03
CA ALA A 108 -7.54 -22.64 -11.26
C ALA A 108 -8.73 -22.14 -12.09
N SER A 109 -8.48 -21.26 -13.07
CA SER A 109 -9.51 -20.71 -13.96
C SER A 109 -10.14 -21.70 -14.95
N GLN A 110 -9.61 -22.94 -15.04
CA GLN A 110 -10.10 -24.01 -15.93
C GLN A 110 -10.22 -23.62 -17.42
N VAL A 111 -9.41 -22.67 -17.90
CA VAL A 111 -9.44 -22.22 -19.30
C VAL A 111 -8.64 -23.16 -20.21
N ASP A 112 -9.20 -23.50 -21.38
CA ASP A 112 -8.63 -24.42 -22.37
C ASP A 112 -7.24 -24.02 -22.91
N SER A 113 -6.85 -22.75 -22.77
CA SER A 113 -5.56 -22.20 -23.22
C SER A 113 -4.37 -22.50 -22.28
N TRP A 114 -4.61 -23.19 -21.16
CA TRP A 114 -3.58 -23.51 -20.14
C TRP A 114 -2.33 -24.18 -20.71
N SER A 115 -2.48 -25.16 -21.61
CA SER A 115 -1.35 -25.95 -22.12
C SER A 115 -0.37 -25.11 -22.96
N VAL A 116 -0.88 -24.19 -23.77
CA VAL A 116 -0.10 -23.26 -24.61
C VAL A 116 0.65 -22.26 -23.74
N VAL A 117 -0.05 -21.68 -22.77
CA VAL A 117 0.51 -20.66 -21.86
C VAL A 117 1.57 -21.27 -20.96
N LYS A 118 1.36 -22.51 -20.51
CA LYS A 118 2.34 -23.26 -19.72
C LYS A 118 3.64 -23.49 -20.50
N ASP A 119 3.56 -23.94 -21.75
CA ASP A 119 4.76 -24.19 -22.57
C ASP A 119 5.57 -22.90 -22.83
N GLN A 120 4.89 -21.79 -23.12
CA GLN A 120 5.54 -20.47 -23.26
C GLN A 120 6.19 -20.03 -21.95
N MET A 121 5.47 -20.17 -20.83
CA MET A 121 5.94 -19.72 -19.53
C MET A 121 7.10 -20.59 -19.02
N ASP A 122 7.07 -21.90 -19.24
CA ASP A 122 8.14 -22.83 -18.82
C ASP A 122 9.47 -22.46 -19.48
N LYS A 123 9.43 -21.99 -20.74
CA LYS A 123 10.60 -21.52 -21.52
C LYS A 123 11.04 -20.08 -21.21
N ALA A 124 10.23 -19.31 -20.47
CA ALA A 124 10.52 -17.92 -20.13
C ALA A 124 11.49 -17.82 -18.95
N ASP A 125 12.63 -17.16 -19.19
CA ASP A 125 13.72 -16.97 -18.22
C ASP A 125 14.04 -15.49 -17.91
N ASP A 126 13.41 -14.56 -18.63
CA ASP A 126 13.56 -13.12 -18.46
C ASP A 126 12.19 -12.42 -18.39
N MET A 127 12.22 -11.13 -18.08
CA MET A 127 10.99 -10.35 -17.89
C MET A 127 10.21 -10.20 -19.19
N ASP A 128 10.88 -9.99 -20.32
CA ASP A 128 10.22 -9.77 -21.62
C ASP A 128 9.46 -11.02 -22.07
N THR A 129 10.08 -12.20 -21.95
CA THR A 129 9.45 -13.49 -22.28
C THR A 129 8.29 -13.83 -21.35
N VAL A 130 8.41 -13.55 -20.05
CA VAL A 130 7.30 -13.72 -19.10
C VAL A 130 6.14 -12.79 -19.43
N LEU A 131 6.39 -11.50 -19.64
CA LEU A 131 5.35 -10.52 -19.99
C LEU A 131 4.69 -10.85 -21.32
N ALA A 132 5.45 -11.32 -22.32
CA ALA A 132 4.91 -11.78 -23.60
C ALA A 132 3.97 -12.98 -23.44
N ALA A 133 4.30 -13.95 -22.59
CA ALA A 133 3.43 -15.10 -22.31
C ALA A 133 2.12 -14.66 -21.61
N ILE A 134 2.21 -13.77 -20.62
CA ILE A 134 1.01 -13.22 -19.95
C ILE A 134 0.16 -12.42 -20.95
N LYS A 135 0.78 -11.62 -21.82
CA LYS A 135 0.09 -10.88 -22.87
C LYS A 135 -0.62 -11.81 -23.84
N SER A 136 0.04 -12.89 -24.29
CA SER A 136 -0.56 -13.89 -25.18
C SER A 136 -1.81 -14.52 -24.57
N TYR A 137 -1.81 -14.75 -23.26
CA TYR A 137 -3.01 -15.18 -22.53
C TYR A 137 -4.11 -14.10 -22.59
N GLY A 138 -3.79 -12.84 -22.29
CA GLY A 138 -4.76 -11.73 -22.34
C GLY A 138 -5.44 -11.57 -23.70
N VAL A 139 -4.68 -11.70 -24.80
CA VAL A 139 -5.23 -11.67 -26.17
C VAL A 139 -6.14 -12.87 -26.46
N SER A 140 -5.79 -14.05 -25.93
CA SER A 140 -6.55 -15.28 -26.16
C SER A 140 -7.81 -15.38 -25.31
N CYS A 141 -7.88 -14.63 -24.20
CA CYS A 141 -8.95 -14.69 -23.20
C CYS A 141 -10.08 -13.69 -23.42
N ASP A 142 -10.37 -13.33 -24.67
CA ASP A 142 -11.63 -12.65 -25.06
C ASP A 142 -12.89 -13.50 -24.76
N SER A 143 -12.72 -14.64 -24.08
CA SER A 143 -13.74 -15.55 -23.57
C SER A 143 -14.46 -14.95 -22.35
N LEU A 144 -15.74 -14.65 -22.57
CA LEU A 144 -16.73 -14.35 -21.57
C LEU A 144 -16.89 -15.49 -20.54
N VAL A 145 -16.82 -15.21 -19.24
CA VAL A 145 -17.15 -16.20 -18.19
C VAL A 145 -18.59 -16.00 -17.71
N LEU A 146 -19.36 -17.08 -17.62
CA LEU A 146 -20.69 -17.09 -17.00
C LEU A 146 -20.57 -16.84 -15.50
N LYS A 147 -21.07 -15.71 -15.01
CA LYS A 147 -21.41 -15.56 -13.59
C LYS A 147 -22.56 -16.50 -13.26
N GLY A 148 -22.56 -17.05 -12.05
CA GLY A 148 -23.71 -17.77 -11.49
C GLY A 148 -24.95 -16.87 -11.56
N GLY A 149 -25.84 -17.14 -12.51
CA GLY A 149 -26.97 -16.25 -12.87
C GLY A 149 -27.16 -16.03 -14.37
N GLY A 150 -26.21 -16.43 -15.23
CA GLY A 150 -26.38 -16.38 -16.69
C GLY A 150 -25.83 -15.13 -17.40
N GLU A 151 -25.22 -14.20 -16.66
CA GLU A 151 -24.53 -13.05 -17.24
C GLU A 151 -23.07 -13.39 -17.54
N TYR A 152 -22.65 -13.09 -18.75
CA TYR A 152 -21.26 -13.15 -19.15
C TYR A 152 -20.45 -12.02 -18.47
N ALA A 153 -19.15 -12.19 -18.25
CA ALA A 153 -18.23 -11.14 -17.82
C ALA A 153 -16.95 -11.23 -18.64
N LYS A 154 -16.43 -10.08 -19.11
CA LYS A 154 -15.08 -10.06 -19.70
C LYS A 154 -14.05 -10.24 -18.59
N VAL A 155 -13.10 -11.14 -18.82
CA VAL A 155 -12.11 -11.55 -17.83
C VAL A 155 -10.74 -11.07 -18.26
N TYR A 156 -10.15 -10.14 -17.51
CA TYR A 156 -8.84 -9.59 -17.81
C TYR A 156 -7.78 -10.14 -16.84
N PRO A 157 -6.61 -10.57 -17.34
CA PRO A 157 -5.47 -10.86 -16.47
C PRO A 157 -5.11 -9.63 -15.65
N THR A 158 -4.77 -9.83 -14.39
CA THR A 158 -4.38 -8.75 -13.47
C THR A 158 -2.95 -8.95 -12.99
N ILE A 159 -2.05 -8.04 -13.34
CA ILE A 159 -0.71 -7.97 -12.76
C ILE A 159 -0.77 -7.11 -11.51
N VAL A 160 -0.18 -7.59 -10.40
CA VAL A 160 -0.10 -6.87 -9.13
C VAL A 160 1.34 -6.78 -8.66
N LEU A 161 1.83 -5.56 -8.42
CA LEU A 161 3.12 -5.30 -7.78
C LEU A 161 2.87 -4.67 -6.41
N ASP A 162 3.21 -5.38 -5.35
CA ASP A 162 3.17 -4.86 -3.98
C ASP A 162 4.51 -4.18 -3.62
N GLU A 163 4.46 -3.09 -2.88
CA GLU A 163 5.58 -2.15 -2.65
C GLU A 163 6.29 -1.71 -3.94
N ALA A 164 5.52 -1.37 -4.97
CA ALA A 164 5.99 -0.96 -6.29
C ALA A 164 6.95 0.25 -6.30
N ASN A 165 7.03 1.03 -5.21
CA ASN A 165 8.06 2.07 -5.06
C ASN A 165 9.50 1.54 -5.07
N TRP A 166 9.71 0.24 -4.90
CA TRP A 166 11.02 -0.35 -5.16
C TRP A 166 11.46 -0.24 -6.62
N LEU A 167 10.54 -0.07 -7.57
CA LEU A 167 10.91 0.24 -8.96
C LEU A 167 11.71 1.54 -9.08
N CYS A 168 11.56 2.48 -8.15
CA CYS A 168 12.37 3.70 -8.13
C CYS A 168 13.87 3.40 -8.01
N THR A 169 14.27 2.28 -7.41
CA THR A 169 15.68 1.92 -7.29
C THR A 169 16.30 1.45 -8.60
N TRP A 170 15.48 1.08 -9.59
CA TRP A 170 15.95 0.69 -10.93
C TRP A 170 16.29 1.91 -11.81
N THR A 171 16.09 3.13 -11.30
CA THR A 171 16.35 4.36 -12.08
C THR A 171 17.83 4.72 -12.15
N THR A 172 18.66 4.18 -11.26
CA THR A 172 20.05 4.60 -11.07
C THR A 172 21.05 3.81 -11.91
N ASP A 173 20.80 2.52 -12.13
CA ASP A 173 21.66 1.66 -12.95
C ASP A 173 21.13 1.58 -14.40
N PRO A 174 21.96 1.87 -15.43
CA PRO A 174 21.52 1.91 -16.82
C PRO A 174 20.89 0.61 -17.33
N GLY A 175 21.34 -0.55 -16.84
CA GLY A 175 20.74 -1.85 -17.18
C GLY A 175 19.32 -1.89 -16.66
N THR A 176 19.17 -1.82 -15.33
CA THR A 176 17.86 -1.86 -14.67
C THR A 176 16.90 -0.76 -15.12
N LYS A 177 17.43 0.39 -15.56
CA LYS A 177 16.64 1.48 -16.11
C LYS A 177 15.98 1.09 -17.43
N LYS A 178 16.70 0.41 -18.32
CA LYS A 178 16.13 -0.08 -19.58
C LYS A 178 14.98 -1.04 -19.30
N GLU A 179 15.18 -1.98 -18.36
CA GLU A 179 14.14 -2.92 -17.96
C GLU A 179 12.93 -2.23 -17.32
N LEU A 180 13.16 -1.19 -16.50
CA LEU A 180 12.10 -0.35 -15.95
C LEU A 180 11.30 0.34 -17.07
N ASP A 181 11.98 0.99 -18.00
CA ASP A 181 11.34 1.73 -19.10
C ASP A 181 10.51 0.76 -19.97
N GLN A 182 11.01 -0.45 -20.24
CA GLN A 182 10.27 -1.51 -20.93
C GLN A 182 9.04 -1.98 -20.14
N LEU A 183 9.17 -2.22 -18.83
CA LEU A 183 8.07 -2.66 -17.98
C LEU A 183 6.95 -1.62 -17.91
N LEU A 184 7.29 -0.34 -17.74
CA LEU A 184 6.31 0.74 -17.68
C LEU A 184 5.64 0.96 -19.05
N ALA A 185 6.39 0.85 -20.15
CA ALA A 185 5.83 0.88 -21.50
C ALA A 185 4.86 -0.29 -21.74
N PHE A 186 5.21 -1.48 -21.26
CA PHE A 186 4.34 -2.64 -21.28
C PHE A 186 3.03 -2.39 -20.52
N PHE A 187 3.10 -1.86 -19.29
CA PHE A 187 1.90 -1.53 -18.52
C PHE A 187 0.98 -0.57 -19.26
N VAL A 188 1.53 0.51 -19.84
CA VAL A 188 0.74 1.47 -20.64
C VAL A 188 0.13 0.79 -21.87
N MET A 189 0.87 -0.05 -22.57
CA MET A 189 0.39 -0.75 -23.76
C MET A 189 -0.80 -1.66 -23.43
N VAL A 190 -0.64 -2.57 -22.46
CA VAL A 190 -1.69 -3.57 -22.16
C VAL A 190 -2.91 -2.97 -21.46
N THR A 191 -2.76 -1.84 -20.77
CA THR A 191 -3.85 -1.15 -20.08
C THR A 191 -4.53 -0.10 -20.96
N LYS A 192 -3.78 0.85 -21.54
CA LYS A 192 -4.35 2.05 -22.19
C LYS A 192 -4.43 1.99 -23.70
N GLN A 193 -3.69 1.09 -24.35
CA GLN A 193 -3.67 1.00 -25.81
C GLN A 193 -4.46 -0.21 -26.28
N GLU A 194 -4.19 -1.38 -25.69
CA GLU A 194 -4.78 -2.65 -26.10
C GLU A 194 -5.97 -3.08 -25.23
N HIS A 195 -6.09 -2.55 -24.01
CA HIS A 195 -7.19 -2.86 -23.07
C HIS A 195 -7.36 -4.35 -22.75
N ILE A 196 -6.28 -5.13 -22.80
CA ILE A 196 -6.29 -6.59 -22.66
C ILE A 196 -5.93 -7.06 -21.24
N MET A 197 -5.42 -6.19 -20.37
CA MET A 197 -4.97 -6.57 -19.02
C MET A 197 -5.07 -5.43 -18.02
N ASN A 198 -5.27 -5.77 -16.76
CA ASN A 198 -5.17 -4.84 -15.64
C ASN A 198 -3.78 -4.87 -14.99
N VAL A 199 -3.39 -3.74 -14.43
CA VAL A 199 -2.17 -3.58 -13.64
C VAL A 199 -2.50 -2.84 -12.34
N VAL A 200 -2.08 -3.39 -11.21
CA VAL A 200 -2.23 -2.79 -9.88
C VAL A 200 -0.86 -2.59 -9.26
N LEU A 201 -0.55 -1.35 -8.88
CA LEU A 201 0.70 -0.96 -8.24
C LEU A 201 0.40 -0.48 -6.82
N ALA A 202 0.75 -1.27 -5.81
CA ALA A 202 0.60 -0.86 -4.42
C ALA A 202 1.89 -0.21 -3.89
N SER A 203 1.76 0.90 -3.16
CA SER A 203 2.90 1.50 -2.48
C SER A 203 2.51 2.19 -1.19
N SER A 204 3.43 2.14 -0.23
CA SER A 204 3.35 2.92 1.01
C SER A 204 4.12 4.25 0.95
N GLU A 205 4.74 4.56 -0.20
CA GLU A 205 5.60 5.74 -0.38
C GLU A 205 4.75 6.92 -0.87
N ASN A 206 4.94 8.10 -0.24
CA ASN A 206 4.07 9.26 -0.40
C ASN A 206 4.10 9.87 -1.82
N PHE A 207 5.26 9.85 -2.48
CA PHE A 207 5.49 10.46 -3.78
C PHE A 207 5.55 9.46 -4.94
N PHE A 208 5.26 8.18 -4.69
CA PHE A 208 5.29 7.14 -5.71
C PHE A 208 4.39 7.45 -6.91
N GLY A 209 3.17 7.96 -6.65
CA GLY A 209 2.26 8.37 -7.72
C GLY A 209 2.82 9.53 -8.55
N THR A 210 3.49 10.49 -7.92
CA THR A 210 4.15 11.61 -8.62
C THR A 210 5.35 11.13 -9.45
N TRP A 211 6.17 10.25 -8.87
CA TRP A 211 7.27 9.59 -9.57
C TRP A 211 6.76 8.84 -10.80
N LEU A 212 5.72 8.01 -10.64
CA LEU A 212 5.13 7.22 -11.72
C LEU A 212 4.57 8.12 -12.83
N ALA A 213 3.87 9.21 -12.46
CA ALA A 213 3.33 10.18 -13.41
C ALA A 213 4.43 10.82 -14.28
N GLY A 214 5.66 10.95 -13.78
CA GLY A 214 6.81 11.41 -14.55
C GLY A 214 7.23 10.47 -15.69
N TYR A 215 6.89 9.18 -15.60
CA TYR A 215 7.23 8.17 -16.62
C TYR A 215 6.07 7.90 -17.58
N ILE A 216 4.85 7.78 -17.06
CA ILE A 216 3.70 7.33 -17.86
C ILE A 216 2.64 8.42 -18.07
N GLY A 217 2.77 9.57 -17.42
CA GLY A 217 1.76 10.65 -17.41
C GLY A 217 0.70 10.47 -16.32
N SER A 218 0.26 11.57 -15.72
CA SER A 218 -0.66 11.59 -14.57
C SER A 218 -2.07 11.05 -14.85
N LEU A 219 -2.56 11.18 -16.09
CA LEU A 219 -3.91 10.76 -16.48
C LEU A 219 -4.02 9.25 -16.79
N ARG A 220 -2.91 8.50 -16.69
CA ARG A 220 -2.87 7.08 -17.05
C ARG A 220 -3.09 6.13 -15.88
N ALA A 221 -3.14 6.60 -14.64
CA ALA A 221 -3.35 5.74 -13.49
C ALA A 221 -4.43 6.28 -12.55
N ASP A 222 -5.33 5.39 -12.13
CA ASP A 222 -6.30 5.70 -11.09
C ASP A 222 -5.67 5.51 -9.72
N THR A 223 -5.88 6.45 -8.81
CA THR A 223 -5.33 6.34 -7.45
C THR A 223 -6.43 6.00 -6.47
N LEU A 224 -6.26 4.87 -5.78
CA LEU A 224 -7.08 4.42 -4.68
C LEU A 224 -6.23 4.52 -3.41
N ASN A 225 -6.84 4.88 -2.27
CA ASN A 225 -6.10 5.19 -1.06
C ASN A 225 -6.64 4.45 0.16
N VAL A 226 -5.93 3.42 0.62
CA VAL A 226 -6.30 2.66 1.82
C VAL A 226 -5.84 3.40 3.07
N GLY A 227 -6.79 4.07 3.72
CA GLY A 227 -6.60 4.78 5.00
C GLY A 227 -6.60 3.88 6.22
N ASP A 228 -6.55 4.50 7.40
CA ASP A 228 -6.77 3.81 8.68
C ASP A 228 -8.23 3.37 8.85
N LEU A 229 -8.48 2.44 9.77
CA LEU A 229 -9.84 2.10 10.18
C LEU A 229 -10.43 3.23 11.03
N ASN A 230 -11.74 3.47 10.92
CA ASN A 230 -12.41 4.33 11.91
C ASN A 230 -12.44 3.64 13.29
N GLU A 231 -12.83 4.35 14.35
CA GLU A 231 -12.77 3.81 15.71
C GLU A 231 -13.61 2.52 15.91
N ALA A 232 -14.80 2.46 15.31
CA ALA A 232 -15.67 1.30 15.41
C ALA A 232 -15.09 0.08 14.69
N GLU A 233 -14.63 0.27 13.45
CA GLU A 233 -13.95 -0.77 12.67
C GLU A 233 -12.65 -1.21 13.33
N ALA A 234 -11.88 -0.28 13.88
CA ALA A 234 -10.63 -0.57 14.57
C ALA A 234 -10.86 -1.45 15.81
N ARG A 235 -11.93 -1.20 16.57
CA ARG A 235 -12.29 -2.00 17.74
C ARG A 235 -12.65 -3.41 17.33
N GLN A 236 -13.58 -3.52 16.39
CA GLN A 236 -14.05 -4.82 15.91
C GLN A 236 -12.90 -5.62 15.29
N PHE A 237 -12.00 -4.97 14.54
CA PHE A 237 -10.77 -5.59 14.04
C PHE A 237 -9.92 -6.11 15.19
N PHE A 238 -9.61 -5.24 16.15
CA PHE A 238 -8.76 -5.57 17.28
C PHE A 238 -9.28 -6.76 18.08
N GLU A 239 -10.58 -6.81 18.35
CA GLU A 239 -11.22 -7.90 19.09
C GLU A 239 -11.12 -9.25 18.35
N THR A 240 -11.12 -9.27 17.01
CA THR A 240 -10.89 -10.52 16.23
C THR A 240 -9.49 -11.10 16.40
N LEU A 241 -8.54 -10.31 16.91
CA LEU A 241 -7.12 -10.68 17.09
C LEU A 241 -6.82 -11.15 18.50
N LEU A 242 -7.76 -10.98 19.43
CA LEU A 242 -7.57 -11.40 20.80
C LEU A 242 -7.58 -12.93 20.92
N PRO A 243 -6.93 -13.49 21.95
CA PRO A 243 -6.94 -14.93 22.18
C PRO A 243 -8.36 -15.49 22.27
N THR A 244 -8.59 -16.67 21.70
CA THR A 244 -9.89 -17.35 21.77
C THR A 244 -10.38 -17.46 23.22
N GLY A 245 -11.59 -16.99 23.49
CA GLY A 245 -12.19 -16.99 24.83
C GLY A 245 -11.99 -15.69 25.62
N SER A 246 -11.39 -14.65 25.02
CA SER A 246 -11.42 -13.31 25.61
C SER A 246 -12.81 -12.68 25.46
N ASP A 247 -13.32 -12.04 26.51
CA ASP A 247 -14.56 -11.25 26.50
C ASP A 247 -14.38 -9.84 25.88
N GLY A 248 -13.36 -9.67 25.02
CA GLY A 248 -12.96 -8.36 24.49
C GLY A 248 -12.10 -7.54 25.48
N VAL A 249 -12.12 -6.22 25.32
CA VAL A 249 -11.42 -5.27 26.21
C VAL A 249 -12.43 -4.26 26.78
N SER A 250 -12.13 -3.75 27.99
CA SER A 250 -12.96 -2.67 28.58
C SER A 250 -12.89 -1.41 27.72
N ASP A 251 -13.91 -0.55 27.83
CA ASP A 251 -13.98 0.70 27.08
C ASP A 251 -12.82 1.65 27.43
N GLU A 252 -12.36 1.66 28.68
CA GLU A 252 -11.22 2.47 29.12
C GLU A 252 -9.92 1.99 28.48
N LEU A 253 -9.71 0.66 28.45
CA LEU A 253 -8.53 0.07 27.82
C LEU A 253 -8.57 0.28 26.30
N TRP A 254 -9.73 0.10 25.67
CA TRP A 254 -9.92 0.38 24.25
C TRP A 254 -9.59 1.84 23.91
N LYS A 255 -10.14 2.79 24.68
CA LYS A 255 -9.86 4.21 24.49
C LYS A 255 -8.37 4.52 24.61
N ASP A 256 -7.68 3.91 25.57
CA ASP A 256 -6.21 4.06 25.68
C ASP A 256 -5.48 3.47 24.46
N ILE A 257 -5.86 2.27 24.01
CA ILE A 257 -5.28 1.61 22.82
C ILE A 257 -5.50 2.45 21.56
N TYR A 258 -6.75 2.77 21.24
CA TYR A 258 -7.10 3.50 20.02
C TYR A 258 -6.44 4.87 20.01
N SER A 259 -6.40 5.55 21.15
CA SER A 259 -5.76 6.86 21.23
C SER A 259 -4.24 6.83 20.96
N HIS A 260 -3.57 5.68 21.19
CA HIS A 260 -2.15 5.48 20.86
C HIS A 260 -1.94 4.92 19.45
N MET A 261 -2.72 3.93 19.03
CA MET A 261 -2.48 3.17 17.80
C MET A 261 -3.27 3.71 16.60
N GLY A 262 -4.35 4.47 16.85
CA GLY A 262 -5.32 4.85 15.84
C GLY A 262 -5.97 3.63 15.19
N GLY A 263 -6.45 3.82 13.96
CA GLY A 263 -6.98 2.73 13.13
C GLY A 263 -5.94 1.94 12.35
N ARG A 264 -4.65 2.08 12.67
CA ARG A 264 -3.55 1.47 11.94
C ARG A 264 -3.52 -0.04 12.18
N MET A 265 -4.00 -0.83 11.23
CA MET A 265 -4.19 -2.29 11.38
C MET A 265 -2.93 -3.01 11.90
N GLY A 266 -1.74 -2.78 11.33
CA GLY A 266 -0.53 -3.46 11.83
C GLY A 266 -0.11 -3.06 13.24
N LEU A 267 -0.43 -1.85 13.70
CA LEU A 267 -0.21 -1.43 15.09
C LEU A 267 -1.24 -2.06 16.03
N LEU A 268 -2.51 -2.14 15.62
CA LEU A 268 -3.56 -2.82 16.37
C LEU A 268 -3.26 -4.31 16.52
N ALA A 269 -2.81 -4.98 15.47
CA ALA A 269 -2.38 -6.39 15.53
C ALA A 269 -1.21 -6.60 16.50
N ARG A 270 -0.27 -5.65 16.53
CA ARG A 270 0.83 -5.67 17.50
C ARG A 270 0.36 -5.47 18.93
N ALA A 271 -0.60 -4.58 19.15
CA ALA A 271 -1.18 -4.33 20.46
C ALA A 271 -1.96 -5.57 20.96
N ALA A 272 -2.78 -6.17 20.11
CA ALA A 272 -3.56 -7.36 20.44
C ALA A 272 -2.66 -8.54 20.82
N GLY A 273 -1.62 -8.80 20.02
CA GLY A 273 -0.64 -9.87 20.30
C GLY A 273 0.23 -9.66 21.55
N SER A 274 0.06 -8.55 22.27
CA SER A 274 0.80 -8.26 23.50
C SER A 274 -0.06 -7.55 24.55
N ILE A 275 -1.37 -7.80 24.52
CA ILE A 275 -2.38 -7.11 25.34
C ILE A 275 -2.12 -7.25 26.85
N GLU A 276 -1.66 -8.41 27.31
CA GLU A 276 -1.30 -8.67 28.71
C GLU A 276 -0.17 -7.75 29.22
N SER A 277 0.65 -7.21 28.30
CA SER A 277 1.78 -6.33 28.59
C SER A 277 1.61 -4.95 27.94
N TRP A 278 0.36 -4.54 27.70
CA TRP A 278 0.02 -3.35 26.93
C TRP A 278 0.77 -2.10 27.39
N ASP A 279 0.86 -1.83 28.69
CA ASP A 279 1.56 -0.64 29.20
C ASP A 279 3.04 -0.62 28.82
N ALA A 280 3.72 -1.77 28.89
CA ALA A 280 5.13 -1.88 28.50
C ALA A 280 5.31 -1.69 26.99
N VAL A 281 4.41 -2.25 26.18
CA VAL A 281 4.42 -2.12 24.71
C VAL A 281 4.16 -0.67 24.31
N LYS A 282 3.11 -0.05 24.86
CA LYS A 282 2.76 1.36 24.69
C LYS A 282 3.96 2.26 25.01
N ALA A 283 4.58 2.08 26.18
CA ALA A 283 5.74 2.88 26.59
C ALA A 283 6.94 2.71 25.64
N SER A 284 7.22 1.48 25.22
CA SER A 284 8.30 1.17 24.27
C SER A 284 8.09 1.82 22.91
N LEU A 285 6.89 1.68 22.34
CA LEU A 285 6.53 2.24 21.03
C LEU A 285 6.55 3.78 21.06
N LEU A 286 6.02 4.39 22.12
CA LEU A 286 6.04 5.83 22.29
C LEU A 286 7.46 6.36 22.49
N SER A 287 8.32 5.64 23.22
CA SER A 287 9.73 6.00 23.40
C SER A 287 10.48 6.00 22.06
N SER A 288 10.25 4.98 21.23
CA SER A 288 10.81 4.91 19.86
C SER A 288 10.36 6.09 18.99
N CYS A 289 9.09 6.46 19.05
CA CYS A 289 8.57 7.62 18.31
C CYS A 289 9.16 8.94 18.87
N CYS A 290 9.30 9.09 20.18
CA CYS A 290 9.96 10.24 20.81
C CYS A 290 11.40 10.39 20.34
N LEU A 291 12.15 9.28 20.23
CA LEU A 291 13.52 9.31 19.71
C LEU A 291 13.56 9.79 18.26
N LYS A 292 12.69 9.27 17.38
CA LYS A 292 12.61 9.70 15.97
C LYS A 292 12.25 11.19 15.84
N VAL A 293 11.22 11.64 16.57
CA VAL A 293 10.77 13.04 16.57
C VAL A 293 11.85 13.97 17.10
N ARG A 294 12.66 13.54 18.07
CA ARG A 294 13.83 14.31 18.55
C ARG A 294 14.98 14.30 17.57
N LEU A 295 15.25 13.17 16.91
CA LEU A 295 16.32 13.05 15.91
C LEU A 295 16.08 13.99 14.72
N ALA A 296 14.81 14.26 14.37
CA ALA A 296 14.46 15.23 13.33
C ALA A 296 14.91 16.69 13.64
N CYS A 297 15.28 17.01 14.89
CA CYS A 297 15.95 18.27 15.23
C CYS A 297 17.41 18.35 14.73
N PHE A 298 17.97 17.24 14.27
CA PHE A 298 19.37 17.07 13.85
C PHE A 298 19.38 16.42 12.45
N PRO A 299 18.97 17.14 11.40
CA PRO A 299 18.86 16.61 10.04
C PRO A 299 20.14 15.90 9.57
N GLU A 300 21.31 16.40 9.95
CA GLU A 300 22.62 15.81 9.66
C GLU A 300 22.84 14.43 10.29
N ALA A 301 22.11 14.10 11.36
CA ALA A 301 22.20 12.82 12.07
C ALA A 301 21.14 11.81 11.58
N VAL A 302 20.25 12.21 10.67
CA VAL A 302 19.27 11.30 10.07
C VAL A 302 19.98 10.41 9.05
N PRO A 303 19.74 9.07 9.06
CA PRO A 303 20.40 8.17 8.12
C PRO A 303 20.23 8.61 6.66
N ALA A 304 21.31 8.58 5.87
CA ALA A 304 21.30 8.89 4.44
C ALA A 304 20.74 7.72 3.62
N ASN A 305 19.52 7.29 3.92
CA ASN A 305 18.83 6.17 3.24
C ASN A 305 17.87 6.65 2.14
N LYS A 306 17.88 7.94 1.82
CA LYS A 306 17.08 8.56 0.75
C LYS A 306 18.01 9.22 -0.28
N PRO A 307 17.57 9.41 -1.54
CA PRO A 307 18.42 9.91 -2.62
C PRO A 307 18.94 11.33 -2.36
N SER A 308 18.07 12.18 -1.78
CA SER A 308 18.35 13.57 -1.49
C SER A 308 18.75 13.74 -0.03
N LYS A 309 19.73 14.61 0.24
CA LYS A 309 20.08 14.97 1.63
C LYS A 309 18.91 15.72 2.30
N PRO A 310 18.75 15.60 3.64
CA PRO A 310 17.81 16.43 4.38
C PRO A 310 18.06 17.91 4.11
N CYS A 311 17.01 18.67 3.82
CA CYS A 311 17.14 20.13 3.57
C CYS A 311 16.38 21.01 4.58
N TRP A 312 15.70 20.41 5.55
CA TRP A 312 15.12 21.16 6.68
C TRP A 312 16.19 21.46 7.73
N THR A 313 15.93 22.47 8.55
CA THR A 313 16.73 22.83 9.73
C THR A 313 16.01 22.46 11.03
N LYS A 314 16.72 22.54 12.15
CA LYS A 314 16.10 22.39 13.49
C LYS A 314 14.90 23.32 13.68
N ASP A 315 15.01 24.58 13.28
CA ASP A 315 13.94 25.57 13.45
C ASP A 315 12.76 25.32 12.51
N ASP A 316 13.01 24.83 11.29
CA ASP A 316 11.95 24.34 10.41
C ASP A 316 11.15 23.21 11.07
N TRP A 317 11.85 22.23 11.68
CA TRP A 317 11.19 21.13 12.38
C TRP A 317 10.39 21.60 13.59
N LYS A 318 10.91 22.55 14.36
CA LYS A 318 10.14 23.19 15.45
C LYS A 318 8.88 23.85 14.92
N ALA A 319 8.97 24.60 13.82
CA ALA A 319 7.82 25.26 13.21
C ALA A 319 6.75 24.27 12.74
N VAL A 320 7.17 23.12 12.19
CA VAL A 320 6.28 22.01 11.84
C VAL A 320 5.58 21.47 13.08
N VAL A 321 6.34 21.06 14.11
CA VAL A 321 5.79 20.52 15.36
C VAL A 321 4.80 21.51 15.99
N SER A 322 5.19 22.77 16.14
CA SER A 322 4.31 23.83 16.69
C SER A 322 3.06 24.08 15.85
N THR A 323 3.09 23.81 14.54
CA THR A 323 1.92 23.93 13.66
C THR A 323 1.00 22.72 13.83
N LEU A 324 1.54 21.49 13.76
CA LEU A 324 0.72 20.27 13.83
C LEU A 324 0.04 20.13 15.19
N VAL A 325 0.72 20.41 16.30
CA VAL A 325 0.11 20.26 17.65
C VAL A 325 -1.06 21.20 17.93
N LYS A 326 -1.25 22.25 17.12
CA LYS A 326 -2.38 23.18 17.21
C LYS A 326 -3.62 22.68 16.46
N HIS A 327 -3.47 21.70 15.58
CA HIS A 327 -4.56 21.15 14.79
C HIS A 327 -5.04 19.83 15.39
N LYS A 328 -6.33 19.54 15.18
CA LYS A 328 -6.93 18.26 15.58
C LYS A 328 -6.17 17.12 14.89
N ASP A 329 -5.74 16.15 15.69
CA ASP A 329 -4.97 14.97 15.27
C ASP A 329 -3.66 15.26 14.49
N GLY A 330 -3.19 16.51 14.53
CA GLY A 330 -2.00 16.93 13.80
C GLY A 330 -2.22 17.08 12.30
N ILE A 331 -3.46 17.15 11.83
CA ILE A 331 -3.78 17.21 10.39
C ILE A 331 -3.84 18.66 9.94
N THR A 332 -3.12 19.01 8.87
CA THR A 332 -3.16 20.36 8.29
C THR A 332 -3.00 20.31 6.76
N PRO A 333 -3.52 21.32 6.02
CA PRO A 333 -3.23 21.44 4.59
C PRO A 333 -1.74 21.48 4.29
N TYR A 334 -1.31 20.77 3.26
CA TYR A 334 0.08 20.75 2.79
C TYR A 334 0.62 22.17 2.55
N MET A 335 -0.21 23.03 1.94
CA MET A 335 0.17 24.42 1.64
C MET A 335 0.37 25.27 2.90
N THR A 336 -0.26 24.92 4.03
CA THR A 336 -0.03 25.61 5.32
C THR A 336 1.42 25.48 5.77
N LEU A 337 2.03 24.30 5.64
CA LEU A 337 3.44 24.10 5.97
C LEU A 337 4.35 24.68 4.88
N CYS A 338 3.98 24.56 3.59
CA CYS A 338 4.79 25.08 2.49
C CYS A 338 4.94 26.60 2.56
N ASN A 339 3.88 27.32 2.91
CA ASN A 339 3.92 28.77 3.07
C ASN A 339 4.79 29.22 4.25
N LYS A 340 5.00 28.36 5.25
CA LYS A 340 5.86 28.65 6.42
C LYS A 340 7.34 28.32 6.18
N LEU A 341 7.64 27.27 5.40
CA LEU A 341 8.99 26.74 5.23
C LEU A 341 9.48 26.87 3.78
N SER A 342 8.83 26.13 2.89
CA SER A 342 8.97 26.05 1.42
C SER A 342 8.56 24.64 1.00
N VAL A 343 8.15 24.48 -0.25
CA VAL A 343 7.81 23.18 -0.86
C VAL A 343 8.95 22.17 -0.69
N GLY A 344 10.19 22.57 -0.99
CA GLY A 344 11.36 21.69 -0.89
C GLY A 344 11.61 21.14 0.51
N LYS A 345 11.47 21.99 1.54
CA LYS A 345 11.64 21.57 2.95
C LYS A 345 10.54 20.62 3.41
N VAL A 346 9.29 20.91 3.07
CA VAL A 346 8.16 20.03 3.41
C VAL A 346 8.28 18.68 2.71
N ASN A 347 8.64 18.68 1.43
CA ASN A 347 8.88 17.43 0.69
C ASN A 347 10.02 16.62 1.30
N SER A 348 11.12 17.26 1.71
CA SER A 348 12.21 16.56 2.40
C SER A 348 11.75 15.90 3.71
N LEU A 349 10.89 16.55 4.50
CA LEU A 349 10.31 15.94 5.71
C LEU A 349 9.41 14.73 5.38
N ILE A 350 8.66 14.79 4.29
CA ILE A 350 7.80 13.70 3.81
C ILE A 350 8.64 12.53 3.27
N GLU A 351 9.67 12.81 2.45
CA GLU A 351 10.60 11.82 1.89
C GLU A 351 11.31 11.02 2.98
N TYR A 352 11.61 11.67 4.11
CA TYR A 352 12.26 11.06 5.27
C TYR A 352 11.29 10.37 6.23
N ASP A 353 10.03 10.15 5.83
CA ASP A 353 8.96 9.50 6.60
C ASP A 353 8.67 10.20 7.96
N LEU A 354 9.06 11.46 8.13
CA LEU A 354 8.78 12.26 9.33
C LEU A 354 7.37 12.84 9.31
N LEU A 355 6.87 13.12 8.12
CA LEU A 355 5.49 13.50 7.83
C LEU A 355 4.90 12.51 6.84
N GLN A 356 3.59 12.33 6.96
CA GLN A 356 2.78 11.65 5.98
C GLN A 356 2.08 12.67 5.10
N TYR A 357 2.04 12.39 3.79
CA TYR A 357 1.29 13.13 2.80
C TYR A 357 0.06 12.33 2.36
N ARG A 358 -1.08 12.99 2.23
CA ARG A 358 -2.35 12.37 1.82
C ARG A 358 -2.97 13.20 0.70
N THR A 359 -3.31 12.54 -0.40
CA THR A 359 -4.12 13.13 -1.48
C THR A 359 -5.59 12.78 -1.28
N LEU A 360 -6.47 13.64 -1.78
CA LEU A 360 -7.89 13.34 -1.87
C LEU A 360 -8.06 12.14 -2.81
N ALA A 361 -8.69 11.07 -2.32
CA ALA A 361 -8.91 9.84 -3.08
C ALA A 361 -10.13 9.11 -2.54
N ALA A 362 -10.74 8.28 -3.39
CA ALA A 362 -12.07 7.69 -3.17
C ALA A 362 -12.22 6.81 -1.92
N TRP A 363 -11.12 6.34 -1.31
CA TRP A 363 -11.15 5.43 -0.14
C TRP A 363 -10.56 6.06 1.14
N GLY A 364 -10.27 7.36 1.13
CA GLY A 364 -9.71 8.09 2.27
C GLY A 364 -10.74 8.45 3.36
N ASN A 365 -11.60 7.51 3.75
CA ASN A 365 -12.68 7.74 4.73
C ASN A 365 -12.15 7.86 6.18
N ASP A 366 -10.85 7.68 6.38
CA ASP A 366 -10.21 7.79 7.69
C ASP A 366 -10.07 9.24 8.19
N ILE A 367 -10.25 10.22 7.31
CA ILE A 367 -10.15 11.64 7.61
C ILE A 367 -11.47 12.32 7.23
N GLU A 368 -12.29 12.61 8.24
CA GLU A 368 -13.60 13.23 8.06
C GLU A 368 -13.57 14.75 8.32
N GLY A 369 -14.49 15.47 7.70
CA GLY A 369 -14.76 16.88 8.00
C GLY A 369 -13.73 17.89 7.44
N ILE A 370 -12.86 17.47 6.53
CA ILE A 370 -11.90 18.35 5.86
C ILE A 370 -12.44 18.75 4.47
N PRO A 371 -12.63 20.05 4.17
CA PRO A 371 -13.07 20.52 2.85
C PRO A 371 -12.13 20.08 1.72
N GLU A 372 -12.67 19.74 0.53
CA GLU A 372 -11.87 19.31 -0.62
C GLU A 372 -10.77 20.31 -1.01
N LYS A 373 -11.04 21.61 -0.91
CA LYS A 373 -10.08 22.71 -1.19
C LYS A 373 -8.83 22.71 -0.31
N ASP A 374 -8.90 22.05 0.85
CA ASP A 374 -7.82 22.02 1.84
C ASP A 374 -6.85 20.85 1.59
N TRP A 375 -7.19 19.96 0.65
CA TRP A 375 -6.30 18.90 0.19
C TRP A 375 -5.26 19.43 -0.80
N PRO A 376 -4.06 18.83 -0.85
CA PRO A 376 -3.60 17.66 -0.10
C PRO A 376 -3.24 17.97 1.35
N LEU A 377 -3.21 16.94 2.20
CA LEU A 377 -2.96 17.07 3.64
C LEU A 377 -1.59 16.55 4.04
N VAL A 378 -1.07 17.08 5.15
CA VAL A 378 0.10 16.58 5.86
C VAL A 378 -0.22 16.34 7.32
N MET A 379 0.35 15.26 7.85
CA MET A 379 0.06 14.80 9.21
C MET A 379 1.22 13.97 9.77
N PRO A 380 1.27 13.73 11.09
CA PRO A 380 2.18 12.75 11.68
C PRO A 380 1.93 11.35 11.12
N SER A 381 2.99 10.55 10.94
CA SER A 381 2.88 9.22 10.33
C SER A 381 2.00 8.23 11.11
N THR A 382 1.83 8.44 12.43
CA THR A 382 0.90 7.69 13.29
C THR A 382 0.47 8.55 14.50
N SER A 383 -0.58 8.12 15.21
CA SER A 383 -1.00 8.76 16.48
C SER A 383 0.11 8.77 17.55
N LEU A 384 0.99 7.76 17.57
CA LEU A 384 2.19 7.77 18.42
C LEU A 384 3.18 8.88 18.04
N HIS A 385 3.39 9.13 16.75
CA HIS A 385 4.24 10.24 16.30
C HIS A 385 3.62 11.58 16.70
N PHE A 386 2.31 11.73 16.59
CA PHE A 386 1.63 12.95 17.04
C PHE A 386 1.84 13.20 18.55
N ARG A 387 1.68 12.16 19.38
CA ARG A 387 1.95 12.26 20.83
C ARG A 387 3.39 12.58 21.15
N ALA A 388 4.33 12.00 20.41
CA ALA A 388 5.74 12.34 20.53
C ALA A 388 5.99 13.81 20.18
N MET A 389 5.35 14.35 19.14
CA MET A 389 5.41 15.77 18.78
C MET A 389 4.80 16.67 19.87
N GLN A 390 3.66 16.29 20.45
CA GLN A 390 3.06 17.02 21.58
C GLN A 390 4.00 17.07 22.80
N ARG A 391 4.72 15.97 23.08
CA ARG A 391 5.74 15.96 24.15
C ARG A 391 6.92 16.86 23.82
N LEU A 392 7.41 16.82 22.58
CA LEU A 392 8.49 17.70 22.13
C LEU A 392 8.07 19.16 22.25
N ALA A 393 6.86 19.52 21.82
CA ALA A 393 6.34 20.89 21.87
C ALA A 393 6.31 21.50 23.29
N LYS A 394 6.20 20.68 24.33
CA LYS A 394 6.29 21.14 25.74
C LYS A 394 7.71 21.50 26.18
N THR A 395 8.70 21.14 25.38
CA THR A 395 10.14 21.33 25.64
C THR A 395 10.83 22.23 24.62
N LEU A 396 10.08 22.67 23.59
CA LEU A 396 10.50 23.67 22.61
C LEU A 396 10.24 25.07 23.17
#